data_AF-A0A934FF97-F1
#
_entry.id   AF-A0A934FF97-F1
#
_cell.length_a   1.000
_cell.length_b   1.000
_cell.length_c   1.000
_cell.angle_alpha   90.00
_cell.angle_beta   90.00
_cell.angle_gamma   90.00
#
_symmetry.space_group_name_H-M   'P 1'
#
loop_
_entity.id
_entity.type
_entity.pdbx_description
1 polymer ?
#
loop_
_entity_poly.entity_id
_entity_poly.type
_entity_poly.pdbx_seq_one_letter_code
_entity_poly.pdbx_strand_id
1 'polypeptide(L)'
;MKEDKNKNFQSLIAGKTTWLTYTLFLLVASIMSLFFTTLHFTLCKEPETVTLSSLINNSVNVPVQFRELVPWMVNLLYKRNLPFLYSPIILFKGIDFLSVFFLIIAFRSYLSLFINNDRIVSLFSLALIFILPFNYIFYSKSFGAFLYPWDMPSILFFTIGLILIYRKNWFLYYPVFFIATFNRETTIFLTFIYFFTAIERSKESTCRAGGFGFTPIRG
;
A
#
# COMPACT_ATOMS: atom_id res chain seq x y z
N MET A 1 -24.91 7.52 -42.61
CA MET A 1 -24.65 6.12 -42.18
C MET A 1 -23.16 5.71 -42.18
N LYS A 2 -22.21 6.48 -42.75
CA LYS A 2 -20.76 6.20 -42.65
C LYS A 2 -20.08 6.67 -41.35
N GLU A 3 -20.70 7.62 -40.66
CA GLU A 3 -20.12 8.31 -39.49
C GLU A 3 -20.08 7.44 -38.22
N ASP A 4 -20.97 6.45 -38.12
CA ASP A 4 -21.12 5.60 -36.93
C ASP A 4 -20.03 4.51 -36.81
N LYS A 5 -19.44 4.08 -37.94
CA LYS A 5 -18.36 3.08 -37.92
C LYS A 5 -17.04 3.62 -37.37
N ASN A 6 -16.79 4.93 -37.51
CA ASN A 6 -15.52 5.53 -37.10
C ASN A 6 -15.43 5.70 -35.58
N LYS A 7 -16.56 6.02 -34.91
CA LYS A 7 -16.61 6.15 -33.44
C LYS A 7 -16.40 4.81 -32.74
N ASN A 8 -17.00 3.74 -33.25
CA ASN A 8 -16.81 2.39 -32.70
C ASN A 8 -15.35 1.93 -32.82
N PHE A 9 -14.70 2.18 -33.96
CA PHE A 9 -13.29 1.80 -34.17
C PHE A 9 -12.34 2.57 -33.24
N GLN A 10 -12.56 3.88 -33.05
CA GLN A 10 -11.74 4.67 -32.12
C GLN A 10 -11.94 4.24 -30.65
N SER A 11 -13.16 3.90 -30.24
CA SER A 11 -13.42 3.39 -28.89
C SER A 11 -12.73 2.05 -28.61
N LEU A 12 -12.67 1.17 -29.62
CA LEU A 12 -11.98 -0.13 -29.53
C LEU A 12 -10.45 0.03 -29.44
N ILE A 13 -9.87 0.94 -30.23
CA ILE A 13 -8.42 1.23 -30.16
C ILE A 13 -8.06 1.90 -28.83
N ALA A 14 -8.88 2.85 -28.37
CA ALA A 14 -8.67 3.52 -27.09
C ALA A 14 -8.72 2.51 -25.94
N GLY A 15 -9.72 1.61 -25.92
CA GLY A 15 -9.82 0.54 -24.93
C GLY A 15 -8.64 -0.44 -24.98
N LYS A 16 -8.22 -0.88 -26.17
CA LYS A 16 -7.08 -1.82 -26.28
C LYS A 16 -5.76 -1.21 -25.80
N THR A 17 -5.56 0.08 -26.01
CA THR A 17 -4.34 0.81 -25.61
C THR A 17 -4.23 0.96 -24.08
N THR A 18 -5.35 1.12 -23.38
CA THR A 18 -5.35 1.22 -21.90
C THR A 18 -5.04 -0.12 -21.23
N TRP A 19 -5.54 -1.24 -21.76
CA TRP A 19 -5.21 -2.57 -21.23
C TRP A 19 -3.73 -2.93 -21.40
N LEU A 20 -3.14 -2.62 -22.55
CA LEU A 20 -1.73 -2.91 -22.81
C LEU A 20 -0.82 -2.09 -21.89
N THR A 21 -1.10 -0.79 -21.72
CA THR A 21 -0.33 0.07 -20.83
C THR A 21 -0.46 -0.35 -19.37
N TYR A 22 -1.64 -0.77 -18.92
CA TYR A 22 -1.83 -1.30 -17.58
C TYR A 22 -1.11 -2.65 -17.35
N THR A 23 -1.15 -3.54 -18.34
CA THR A 23 -0.43 -4.83 -18.28
C THR A 23 1.07 -4.61 -18.21
N LEU A 24 1.60 -3.70 -19.04
CA LEU A 24 3.00 -3.31 -19.00
C LEU A 24 3.37 -2.71 -17.63
N PHE A 25 2.52 -1.84 -17.09
CA PHE A 25 2.70 -1.29 -15.74
C PHE A 25 2.79 -2.39 -14.69
N LEU A 26 1.89 -3.37 -14.68
CA LEU A 26 1.91 -4.48 -13.74
C LEU A 26 3.17 -5.34 -13.87
N LEU A 27 3.61 -5.60 -15.10
CA LEU A 27 4.85 -6.34 -15.36
C LEU A 27 6.06 -5.58 -14.79
N VAL A 28 6.18 -4.29 -15.10
CA VAL A 28 7.27 -3.45 -14.58
C VAL A 28 7.20 -3.36 -13.06
N ALA A 29 6.01 -3.16 -12.48
CA ALA A 29 5.82 -3.15 -11.03
C ALA A 29 6.26 -4.47 -10.38
N SER A 30 5.96 -5.62 -11.00
CA SER A 30 6.41 -6.93 -10.53
C SER A 30 7.94 -7.06 -10.56
N ILE A 31 8.59 -6.69 -11.67
CA ILE A 31 10.06 -6.71 -11.79
C ILE A 31 10.71 -5.78 -10.75
N MET A 32 10.20 -4.56 -10.61
CA MET A 32 10.74 -3.60 -9.65
C MET A 32 10.53 -4.06 -8.20
N SER A 33 9.40 -4.71 -7.89
CA SER A 33 9.14 -5.28 -6.57
C SER A 33 10.10 -6.43 -6.25
N LEU A 34 10.39 -7.31 -7.21
CA LEU A 34 11.41 -8.36 -7.06
C LEU A 34 12.80 -7.78 -6.83
N PHE A 35 13.16 -6.76 -7.61
CA PHE A 35 14.44 -6.05 -7.46
C PHE A 35 14.56 -5.42 -6.07
N PHE A 36 13.54 -4.68 -5.64
CA PHE A 36 13.51 -4.06 -4.32
C PHE A 36 13.60 -5.09 -3.19
N THR A 37 12.82 -6.17 -3.26
CA THR A 37 12.84 -7.24 -2.24
C THR A 37 14.23 -7.86 -2.12
N THR A 38 14.90 -8.10 -3.25
CA THR A 38 16.26 -8.64 -3.26
C THR A 38 17.24 -7.65 -2.64
N LEU A 39 17.11 -6.36 -2.97
CA LEU A 39 17.92 -5.28 -2.41
C LEU A 39 17.68 -5.13 -0.90
N HIS A 40 16.44 -5.17 -0.45
CA HIS A 40 16.04 -5.08 0.95
C HIS A 40 16.70 -6.18 1.80
N PHE A 41 16.61 -7.44 1.36
CA PHE A 41 17.26 -8.56 2.05
C PHE A 41 18.78 -8.60 1.92
N THR A 42 19.37 -7.90 0.95
CA THR A 42 20.83 -7.84 0.79
C THR A 42 21.44 -6.73 1.65
N LEU A 43 20.71 -5.61 1.80
CA LEU A 43 21.15 -4.46 2.58
C LEU A 43 20.88 -4.63 4.07
N CYS A 44 19.71 -5.18 4.43
CA CYS A 44 19.31 -5.40 5.82
C CYS A 44 19.81 -6.76 6.32
N LYS A 45 20.32 -6.78 7.56
CA LYS A 45 20.71 -8.04 8.23
C LYS A 45 19.62 -8.48 9.20
N GLU A 46 19.55 -9.79 9.43
CA GLU A 46 18.81 -10.32 10.56
C GLU A 46 19.49 -9.85 11.86
N PRO A 47 18.72 -9.38 12.86
CA PRO A 47 19.26 -9.10 14.19
C PRO A 47 19.84 -10.38 14.82
N GLU A 48 21.02 -10.30 15.44
CA GLU A 48 21.65 -11.44 16.12
C GLU A 48 20.77 -12.02 17.24
N THR A 49 19.94 -11.18 17.86
CA THR A 49 19.02 -11.54 18.95
C THR A 49 17.65 -12.03 18.46
N VAL A 50 17.31 -11.82 17.19
CA VAL A 50 15.99 -12.13 16.63
C VAL A 50 16.14 -12.71 15.22
N THR A 51 16.40 -14.02 15.16
CA THR A 51 16.43 -14.73 13.88
C THR A 51 15.01 -14.94 13.33
N LEU A 52 14.87 -15.00 12.00
CA LEU A 52 13.58 -15.29 11.36
C LEU A 52 12.99 -16.64 11.82
N SER A 53 13.83 -17.61 12.18
CA SER A 53 13.39 -18.89 12.76
C SER A 53 12.84 -18.76 14.18
N SER A 54 13.45 -17.91 15.02
CA SER A 54 12.98 -17.65 16.38
C SER A 54 11.62 -16.94 16.40
N LEU A 55 11.38 -16.07 15.41
CA LEU A 55 10.09 -15.41 15.19
C LEU A 55 8.95 -16.41 14.95
N ILE A 56 9.20 -17.50 14.24
CA ILE A 56 8.18 -18.53 13.96
C ILE A 56 7.85 -19.36 15.20
N ASN A 57 8.84 -19.58 16.05
CA ASN A 57 8.71 -20.32 17.30
C ASN A 57 8.15 -19.47 18.44
N ASN A 58 7.79 -18.20 18.19
CA ASN A 58 7.28 -17.25 19.19
C ASN A 58 8.19 -17.13 20.43
N SER A 59 9.49 -17.36 20.29
CA SER A 59 10.46 -17.42 21.40
C SER A 59 11.23 -16.10 21.58
N VAL A 60 10.74 -15.00 21.00
CA VAL A 60 11.44 -13.72 20.93
C VAL A 60 10.99 -12.82 22.07
N ASN A 61 11.93 -12.11 22.70
CA ASN A 61 11.65 -11.14 23.74
C ASN A 61 10.85 -9.93 23.22
N VAL A 62 9.98 -9.41 24.09
CA VAL A 62 9.27 -8.13 23.94
C VAL A 62 10.29 -7.00 23.66
N PRO A 63 10.06 -6.05 22.72
CA PRO A 63 8.78 -5.66 22.09
C PRO A 63 8.53 -6.21 20.69
N VAL A 64 9.46 -6.98 20.12
CA VAL A 64 9.34 -7.50 18.74
C VAL A 64 8.19 -8.50 18.61
N GLN A 65 7.81 -9.12 19.74
CA GLN A 65 6.73 -10.10 19.84
C GLN A 65 5.34 -9.55 19.45
N PHE A 66 5.06 -8.25 19.63
CA PHE A 66 3.70 -7.72 19.41
C PHE A 66 3.28 -7.59 17.93
N ARG A 67 4.19 -7.85 16.98
CA ARG A 67 3.93 -7.72 15.53
C ARG A 67 3.70 -9.09 14.90
N GLU A 68 2.61 -9.73 15.32
CA GLU A 68 2.36 -11.14 15.05
C GLU A 68 1.78 -11.43 13.66
N LEU A 69 1.23 -10.43 12.95
CA LEU A 69 0.51 -10.68 11.70
C LEU A 69 1.35 -11.45 10.67
N VAL A 70 2.56 -10.96 10.37
CA VAL A 70 3.43 -11.61 9.38
C VAL A 70 3.97 -12.95 9.86
N PRO A 71 4.56 -13.07 11.08
CA PRO A 71 4.96 -14.37 11.62
C PRO A 71 3.82 -15.40 11.66
N TRP A 72 2.61 -14.99 12.03
CA TRP A 72 1.44 -15.86 12.06
C TRP A 72 1.05 -16.34 10.66
N MET A 73 1.05 -15.45 9.66
CA MET A 73 0.82 -15.82 8.27
C MET A 73 1.89 -16.80 7.75
N VAL A 74 3.17 -16.54 8.05
CA VAL A 74 4.27 -17.44 7.67
C VAL A 74 4.12 -18.80 8.33
N ASN A 75 3.82 -18.84 9.63
CA ASN A 75 3.62 -20.09 10.38
C ASN A 75 2.42 -20.89 9.83
N LEU A 76 1.32 -20.22 9.52
CA LEU A 76 0.14 -20.84 8.91
C LEU A 76 0.46 -21.46 7.53
N LEU A 77 1.20 -20.73 6.68
CA LEU A 77 1.61 -21.21 5.36
C LEU A 77 2.63 -22.35 5.46
N TYR A 78 3.58 -22.24 6.38
CA TYR A 78 4.60 -23.25 6.63
C TYR A 78 3.98 -24.57 7.09
N LYS A 79 3.04 -24.52 8.04
CA LYS A 79 2.30 -25.72 8.52
C LYS A 79 1.49 -26.43 7.44
N ARG A 80 1.14 -25.75 6.36
CA ARG A 80 0.42 -26.36 5.22
C ARG A 80 1.31 -27.16 4.27
N ASN A 81 2.64 -27.24 4.52
CA ASN A 81 3.59 -28.04 3.74
C ASN A 81 3.47 -27.84 2.21
N LEU A 82 3.38 -26.58 1.76
CA LEU A 82 3.31 -26.28 0.33
C LEU A 82 4.65 -26.61 -0.37
N PRO A 83 4.63 -27.31 -1.52
CA PRO A 83 5.82 -27.91 -2.13
C PRO A 83 6.85 -26.91 -2.70
N PHE A 84 6.55 -25.62 -2.70
CA PHE A 84 7.46 -24.57 -3.18
C PHE A 84 7.94 -23.65 -2.04
N LEU A 85 7.50 -23.87 -0.81
CA LEU A 85 7.66 -22.94 0.32
C LEU A 85 8.30 -23.62 1.54
N TYR A 86 9.33 -24.45 1.29
CA TYR A 86 10.00 -25.21 2.35
C TYR A 86 10.88 -24.36 3.27
N SER A 87 11.35 -23.20 2.82
CA SER A 87 12.19 -22.32 3.64
C SER A 87 11.39 -21.12 4.14
N PRO A 88 11.42 -20.82 5.45
CA PRO A 88 10.76 -19.64 5.98
C PRO A 88 11.25 -18.32 5.37
N ILE A 89 12.54 -18.26 4.99
CA ILE A 89 13.11 -17.08 4.33
C ILE A 89 12.42 -16.81 3.00
N ILE A 90 12.07 -17.85 2.24
CA ILE A 90 11.33 -17.72 0.98
C ILE A 90 9.91 -17.19 1.25
N LEU A 91 9.26 -17.65 2.31
CA LEU A 91 7.94 -17.15 2.72
C LEU A 91 7.99 -15.66 3.08
N PHE A 92 8.96 -15.24 3.90
CA PHE A 92 9.14 -13.83 4.25
C PHE A 92 9.44 -12.98 3.02
N LYS A 93 10.34 -13.42 2.12
CA LYS A 93 10.60 -12.75 0.84
C LYS A 93 9.35 -12.66 -0.03
N GLY A 94 8.54 -13.71 -0.06
CA GLY A 94 7.29 -13.74 -0.81
C GLY A 94 6.28 -12.73 -0.29
N ILE A 95 6.12 -12.64 1.04
CA ILE A 95 5.24 -11.65 1.67
C ILE A 95 5.74 -10.23 1.42
N ASP A 96 7.06 -10.00 1.55
CA ASP A 96 7.67 -8.69 1.28
C ASP A 96 7.45 -8.27 -0.18
N PHE A 97 7.73 -9.18 -1.12
CA PHE A 97 7.48 -8.99 -2.55
C PHE A 97 6.01 -8.64 -2.85
N LEU A 98 5.07 -9.45 -2.34
CA LEU A 98 3.64 -9.21 -2.55
C LEU A 98 3.21 -7.87 -1.95
N SER A 99 3.74 -7.53 -0.78
CA SER A 99 3.44 -6.28 -0.10
C SER A 99 3.91 -5.07 -0.91
N VAL A 100 5.13 -5.11 -1.43
CA VAL A 100 5.69 -4.04 -2.28
C VAL A 100 4.93 -3.95 -3.61
N PHE A 101 4.61 -5.09 -4.23
CA PHE A 101 3.86 -5.13 -5.47
C PHE A 101 2.46 -4.51 -5.32
N PHE A 102 1.70 -4.94 -4.32
CA PHE A 102 0.40 -4.36 -4.03
C PHE A 102 0.50 -2.92 -3.52
N LEU A 103 1.61 -2.53 -2.88
CA LEU A 103 1.86 -1.14 -2.47
C LEU A 103 2.00 -0.23 -3.67
N ILE A 104 2.75 -0.62 -4.71
CA ILE A 104 2.85 0.16 -5.95
C ILE A 104 1.45 0.35 -6.58
N ILE A 105 0.64 -0.71 -6.62
CA ILE A 105 -0.73 -0.66 -7.17
C ILE A 105 -1.64 0.23 -6.32
N ALA A 106 -1.61 0.07 -5.00
CA ALA A 106 -2.38 0.87 -4.07
C ALA A 106 -1.96 2.34 -4.18
N PHE A 107 -0.67 2.63 -4.23
CA PHE A 107 -0.14 3.98 -4.35
C PHE A 107 -0.50 4.62 -5.70
N ARG A 108 -0.51 3.85 -6.80
CA ARG A 108 -1.09 4.30 -8.09
C ARG A 108 -2.54 4.71 -7.92
N SER A 109 -3.36 3.88 -7.25
CA SER A 109 -4.76 4.21 -6.97
C SER A 109 -4.89 5.44 -6.07
N TYR A 110 -3.99 5.64 -5.11
CA TYR A 110 -3.98 6.82 -4.25
C TYR A 110 -3.66 8.09 -5.05
N LEU A 111 -2.61 8.06 -5.88
CA LEU A 111 -2.23 9.20 -6.73
C LEU A 111 -3.32 9.56 -7.75
N SER A 112 -4.06 8.57 -8.26
CA SER A 112 -5.17 8.82 -9.18
C SER A 112 -6.33 9.62 -8.57
N LEU A 113 -6.37 9.77 -7.24
CA LEU A 113 -7.35 10.63 -6.56
C LEU A 113 -7.02 12.12 -6.73
N PHE A 114 -5.78 12.46 -7.06
CA PHE A 114 -5.29 13.84 -7.15
C PHE A 114 -4.83 14.24 -8.55
N ILE A 115 -4.41 13.26 -9.37
CA ILE A 115 -3.83 13.49 -10.69
C ILE A 115 -4.66 12.75 -11.75
N ASN A 116 -5.17 13.49 -12.74
CA ASN A 116 -6.03 12.94 -13.80
C ASN A 116 -5.27 12.23 -14.93
N ASN A 117 -3.94 12.40 -15.02
CA ASN A 117 -3.14 11.81 -16.09
C ASN A 117 -2.58 10.43 -15.69
N ASP A 118 -3.18 9.37 -16.23
CA ASP A 118 -2.83 7.98 -15.95
C ASP A 118 -1.35 7.63 -16.15
N ARG A 119 -0.68 8.23 -17.15
CA ARG A 119 0.74 7.95 -17.44
C ARG A 119 1.64 8.52 -16.35
N ILE A 120 1.35 9.75 -15.93
CA ILE A 120 2.08 10.43 -14.85
C ILE A 120 1.86 9.70 -13.53
N VAL A 121 0.61 9.32 -13.23
CA VAL A 121 0.25 8.52 -12.05
C VAL A 121 1.04 7.21 -12.02
N SER A 122 1.10 6.50 -13.15
CA SER A 122 1.82 5.23 -13.25
C SER A 122 3.32 5.43 -13.06
N LEU A 123 3.91 6.45 -13.70
CA LEU A 123 5.33 6.79 -13.53
C LEU A 123 5.69 7.14 -12.09
N PHE A 124 4.90 8.00 -11.44
CA PHE A 124 5.12 8.37 -10.03
C PHE A 124 4.89 7.21 -9.07
N SER A 125 3.96 6.32 -9.38
CA SER A 125 3.79 5.11 -8.57
C SER A 125 4.98 4.17 -8.64
N LEU A 126 5.63 4.05 -9.81
CA LEU A 126 6.89 3.31 -9.95
C LEU A 126 8.07 4.03 -9.29
N ALA A 127 8.05 5.37 -9.30
CA ALA A 127 9.08 6.19 -8.65
C ALA A 127 9.18 5.93 -7.13
N LEU A 128 8.11 5.42 -6.51
CA LEU A 128 8.10 4.99 -5.11
C LEU A 128 9.24 4.00 -4.78
N ILE A 129 9.60 3.11 -5.71
CA ILE A 129 10.68 2.14 -5.51
C ILE A 129 12.05 2.78 -5.36
N PHE A 130 12.27 3.98 -5.89
CA PHE A 130 13.52 4.70 -5.67
C PHE A 130 13.54 5.37 -4.29
N ILE A 131 12.37 5.72 -3.74
CA ILE A 131 12.24 6.39 -2.45
C ILE A 131 12.31 5.38 -1.30
N LEU A 132 11.71 4.19 -1.45
CA LEU A 132 11.66 3.19 -0.38
C LEU A 132 13.05 2.83 0.20
N PRO A 133 14.10 2.57 -0.60
CA PRO A 133 15.44 2.25 -0.09
C PRO A 133 16.03 3.33 0.80
N PHE A 134 15.69 4.62 0.63
CA PHE A 134 16.22 5.67 1.48
C PHE A 134 15.87 5.45 2.96
N ASN A 135 14.71 4.85 3.26
CA ASN A 135 14.34 4.48 4.63
C ASN A 135 15.29 3.44 5.26
N TYR A 136 16.07 2.73 4.45
CA TYR A 136 16.97 1.66 4.88
C TYR A 136 18.44 1.99 4.67
N ILE A 137 18.77 2.81 3.65
CA ILE A 137 20.14 3.23 3.32
C ILE A 137 20.73 4.07 4.45
N PHE A 138 19.94 4.99 5.04
CA PHE A 138 20.41 5.80 6.17
C PHE A 138 20.72 4.97 7.42
N TYR A 139 20.27 3.73 7.48
CA TYR A 139 20.58 2.77 8.54
C TYR A 139 21.60 1.70 8.09
N SER A 140 22.49 2.01 7.13
CA SER A 140 23.52 1.11 6.57
C SER A 140 24.18 0.11 7.54
N LYS A 141 24.72 -1.01 7.03
CA LYS A 141 25.33 -2.15 7.75
C LYS A 141 26.18 -1.83 8.98
N SER A 142 26.87 -0.69 9.04
CA SER A 142 27.67 -0.26 10.20
C SER A 142 26.84 0.37 11.34
N PHE A 143 25.60 0.80 11.06
CA PHE A 143 24.65 1.43 11.98
C PHE A 143 23.42 0.56 12.30
N GLY A 144 23.35 -0.68 11.79
CA GLY A 144 22.37 -1.67 12.23
C GLY A 144 21.01 -1.64 11.52
N ALA A 145 20.96 -1.57 10.19
CA ALA A 145 19.72 -1.84 9.44
C ALA A 145 19.24 -3.27 9.68
N PHE A 146 18.22 -3.37 10.52
CA PHE A 146 17.55 -4.62 10.81
C PHE A 146 16.47 -4.90 9.78
N LEU A 147 16.42 -6.14 9.32
CA LEU A 147 15.35 -6.61 8.46
C LEU A 147 14.08 -6.80 9.30
N TYR A 148 13.05 -6.01 8.99
CA TYR A 148 11.75 -6.11 9.64
C TYR A 148 10.67 -6.53 8.64
N PRO A 149 10.20 -7.79 8.67
CA PRO A 149 9.32 -8.33 7.63
C PRO A 149 7.91 -7.72 7.61
N TRP A 150 7.52 -6.97 8.65
CA TRP A 150 6.21 -6.30 8.75
C TRP A 150 6.20 -4.87 8.21
N ASP A 151 7.34 -4.30 7.82
CA ASP A 151 7.42 -2.89 7.41
C ASP A 151 6.69 -2.63 6.09
N MET A 152 6.96 -3.40 5.03
CA MET A 152 6.28 -3.24 3.73
C MET A 152 4.77 -3.49 3.83
N PRO A 153 4.28 -4.57 4.48
CA PRO A 153 2.85 -4.73 4.73
C PRO A 153 2.23 -3.54 5.49
N SER A 154 2.95 -2.95 6.45
CA SER A 154 2.44 -1.79 7.21
C SER A 154 2.17 -0.59 6.30
N ILE A 155 3.11 -0.27 5.40
CA ILE A 155 2.98 0.86 4.47
C ILE A 155 1.85 0.60 3.47
N LEU A 156 1.71 -0.65 3.01
CA LEU A 156 0.59 -1.09 2.16
C LEU A 156 -0.76 -0.85 2.84
N PHE A 157 -0.97 -1.40 4.03
CA PHE A 157 -2.24 -1.25 4.73
C PHE A 157 -2.52 0.22 5.08
N PHE A 158 -1.50 0.98 5.44
CA PHE A 158 -1.64 2.41 5.68
C PHE A 158 -2.14 3.15 4.43
N THR A 159 -1.54 2.88 3.27
CA THR A 159 -1.93 3.48 1.99
C THR A 159 -3.34 3.07 1.58
N ILE A 160 -3.71 1.80 1.74
CA ILE A 160 -5.10 1.34 1.53
C ILE A 160 -6.07 2.07 2.47
N GLY A 161 -5.70 2.21 3.75
CA GLY A 161 -6.47 2.95 4.74
C GLY A 161 -6.74 4.40 4.31
N LEU A 162 -5.73 5.11 3.82
CA LEU A 162 -5.88 6.47 3.28
C LEU A 162 -6.86 6.53 2.09
N ILE A 163 -6.75 5.58 1.16
CA ILE A 163 -7.66 5.50 0.00
C ILE A 163 -9.11 5.29 0.47
N LEU A 164 -9.32 4.42 1.45
CA LEU A 164 -10.65 4.10 1.97
C LEU A 164 -11.26 5.29 2.74
N ILE A 165 -10.47 6.01 3.54
CA ILE A 165 -10.88 7.26 4.20
C ILE A 165 -11.32 8.28 3.15
N TYR A 166 -10.50 8.47 2.11
CA TYR A 166 -10.81 9.42 1.04
C TYR A 166 -12.11 9.06 0.31
N ARG A 167 -12.30 7.78 0.00
CA ARG A 167 -13.52 7.24 -0.66
C ARG A 167 -14.73 7.11 0.27
N LYS A 168 -14.59 7.38 1.57
CA LYS A 168 -15.62 7.18 2.61
C LYS A 168 -16.19 5.75 2.66
N ASN A 169 -15.41 4.73 2.28
CA ASN A 169 -15.87 3.35 2.33
C ASN A 169 -15.60 2.75 3.73
N TRP A 170 -16.45 3.10 4.68
CA TRP A 170 -16.31 2.70 6.08
C TRP A 170 -16.37 1.18 6.28
N PHE A 171 -17.20 0.51 5.48
CA PHE A 171 -17.37 -0.94 5.56
C PHE A 171 -16.05 -1.69 5.33
N LEU A 172 -15.24 -1.27 4.35
CA LEU A 172 -13.92 -1.84 4.12
C LEU A 172 -12.83 -1.23 5.00
N TYR A 173 -12.99 0.03 5.42
CA TYR A 173 -12.01 0.71 6.25
C TYR A 173 -11.82 0.01 7.60
N TYR A 174 -12.90 -0.33 8.32
CA TYR A 174 -12.77 -0.91 9.66
C TYR A 174 -12.04 -2.26 9.69
N PRO A 175 -12.34 -3.24 8.81
CA PRO A 175 -11.56 -4.47 8.73
C PRO A 175 -10.09 -4.23 8.41
N VAL A 176 -9.79 -3.35 7.44
CA VAL A 176 -8.41 -3.02 7.08
C VAL A 176 -7.68 -2.35 8.25
N PHE A 177 -8.33 -1.41 8.92
CA PHE A 177 -7.77 -0.73 10.09
C PHE A 177 -7.44 -1.73 11.20
N PHE A 178 -8.37 -2.62 11.54
CA PHE A 178 -8.18 -3.66 12.54
C PHE A 178 -6.99 -4.57 12.22
N ILE A 179 -6.92 -5.10 10.99
CA ILE A 179 -5.80 -5.93 10.52
C ILE A 179 -4.49 -5.15 10.58
N ALA A 180 -4.50 -3.89 10.15
CA ALA A 180 -3.33 -3.04 10.16
C ALA A 180 -2.83 -2.77 11.59
N THR A 181 -3.73 -2.63 12.57
CA THR A 181 -3.37 -2.45 13.98
C THR A 181 -2.64 -3.65 14.57
N PHE A 182 -3.02 -4.88 14.20
CA PHE A 182 -2.24 -6.07 14.57
C PHE A 182 -0.86 -6.13 13.93
N ASN A 183 -0.68 -5.49 12.77
CA ASN A 183 0.63 -5.41 12.14
C ASN A 183 1.51 -4.35 12.79
N ARG A 184 0.94 -3.17 13.09
CA ARG A 184 1.65 -2.05 13.70
C ARG A 184 0.69 -1.07 14.40
N GLU A 185 1.00 -0.75 15.65
CA GLU A 185 0.26 0.24 16.47
C GLU A 185 0.21 1.63 15.83
N THR A 186 1.19 1.99 15.01
CA THR A 186 1.25 3.29 14.31
C THR A 186 0.08 3.52 13.36
N THR A 187 -0.73 2.50 13.07
CA THR A 187 -1.97 2.67 12.30
C THR A 187 -2.99 3.55 13.00
N ILE A 188 -2.85 3.79 14.31
CA ILE A 188 -3.61 4.80 15.05
C ILE A 188 -3.51 6.21 14.43
N PHE A 189 -2.43 6.51 13.69
CA PHE A 189 -2.32 7.76 12.92
C PHE A 189 -3.41 7.93 11.86
N LEU A 190 -3.99 6.85 11.33
CA LEU A 190 -5.15 6.93 10.43
C LEU A 190 -6.36 7.55 11.12
N THR A 191 -6.55 7.31 12.43
CA THR A 191 -7.63 7.91 13.21
C THR A 191 -7.46 9.42 13.32
N PHE A 192 -6.22 9.90 13.52
CA PHE A 192 -5.92 11.33 13.52
C PHE A 192 -6.18 11.97 12.15
N ILE A 193 -5.73 11.33 11.06
CA ILE A 193 -5.99 11.81 9.69
C ILE A 193 -7.49 11.90 9.42
N TYR A 194 -8.25 10.89 9.84
CA TYR A 194 -9.71 10.91 9.77
C TYR A 194 -10.30 12.10 10.55
N PHE A 195 -9.87 12.31 11.80
CA PHE A 195 -10.35 13.40 12.65
C PHE A 195 -10.13 14.78 12.00
N PHE A 196 -8.92 15.04 11.50
CA PHE A 196 -8.64 16.30 10.80
C PHE A 196 -9.47 16.47 9.53
N THR A 197 -9.61 15.41 8.72
CA THR A 197 -10.43 15.42 7.51
C THR A 197 -11.91 15.65 7.80
N ALA A 198 -12.40 15.18 8.95
CA ALA A 198 -13.78 15.37 9.39
C ALA A 198 -14.05 16.82 9.85
N ILE A 199 -13.10 17.45 10.57
CA ILE A 199 -13.23 18.84 11.03
C ILE A 199 -13.31 19.81 9.85
N GLU A 200 -12.45 19.68 8.85
CA GLU A 200 -12.39 20.61 7.72
C GLU A 200 -13.74 20.69 6.98
N ARG A 201 -14.42 19.55 6.82
CA ARG A 201 -15.75 19.48 6.21
C ARG A 201 -16.88 20.11 7.01
N SER A 202 -16.80 20.10 8.34
CA SER A 202 -17.80 20.76 9.19
C SER A 202 -17.81 22.28 8.95
N LYS A 203 -16.63 22.86 8.70
CA LYS A 203 -16.48 24.29 8.39
C LYS A 203 -17.09 24.64 7.03
N GLU A 204 -16.85 23.82 6.00
CA GLU A 204 -17.44 24.05 4.66
C GLU A 204 -18.98 23.98 4.67
N SER A 205 -19.54 23.06 5.45
CA SER A 205 -20.99 22.86 5.55
C SER A 205 -21.67 24.05 6.24
N THR A 206 -21.01 24.63 7.24
CA THR A 206 -21.51 25.81 7.98
C THR A 206 -21.44 27.08 7.14
N CYS A 207 -20.37 27.28 6.35
CA CYS A 207 -20.26 28.44 5.45
C CYS A 207 -21.28 28.40 4.30
N ARG A 208 -21.66 27.21 3.80
CA ARG A 208 -22.73 27.09 2.79
C ARG A 208 -24.13 27.27 3.38
N ALA A 209 -24.35 26.91 4.64
CA ALA A 209 -25.63 27.10 5.32
C ALA A 209 -25.90 28.58 5.71
N GLY A 210 -24.86 29.41 5.85
CA GLY A 210 -24.98 30.85 6.11
C GLY A 210 -25.35 31.72 4.89
N GLY A 211 -25.47 31.14 3.69
CA GLY A 211 -25.82 31.83 2.44
C GLY A 211 -27.30 31.79 2.06
N PHE A 212 -28.20 31.51 3.01
CA PHE A 212 -29.64 31.49 2.76
C PHE A 212 -30.29 32.82 3.18
N GLY A 213 -30.56 33.67 2.19
CA GLY A 213 -31.44 34.82 2.36
C GLY A 213 -31.12 35.96 1.42
N PHE A 214 -31.51 35.86 0.15
CA PHE A 214 -32.15 36.93 -0.65
C PHE A 214 -32.42 36.41 -2.06
N THR A 215 -33.60 35.81 -2.27
CA THR A 215 -34.20 35.74 -3.60
C THR A 215 -34.88 37.08 -3.88
N PRO A 216 -34.51 37.85 -4.91
CA PRO A 216 -35.25 39.05 -5.27
C PRO A 216 -36.60 38.63 -5.84
N ILE A 217 -37.67 39.06 -5.18
CA ILE A 217 -39.03 39.00 -5.70
C ILE A 217 -39.06 39.93 -6.92
N ARG A 218 -39.15 39.36 -8.13
CA ARG A 218 -39.53 40.10 -9.32
C ARG A 218 -41.03 40.39 -9.23
N GLY A 219 -41.36 41.66 -8.96
CA GLY A 219 -42.63 42.29 -9.32
C GLY A 219 -42.40 43.17 -10.53
#